data_AF-B4GDN6-F1
#
_entry.id   AF-B4GDN6-F1
#
_cell.length_a   1.000
_cell.length_b   1.000
_cell.length_c   1.000
_cell.angle_alpha   90.00
_cell.angle_beta   90.00
_cell.angle_gamma   90.00
#
_symmetry.space_group_name_H-M   'P 1'
#
loop_
_entity.id
_entity.type
_entity.pdbx_description
1 polymer ?
#
loop_
_entity_poly.entity_id
_entity_poly.type
_entity_poly.pdbx_seq_one_letter_code
_entity_poly.pdbx_strand_id
1 'polypeptide(L)'
;MASVKTDEPQLQGNVVDAIDNMINGHEMQALIKRIARERVRCNFLLATYQLPDMNFALNTHIDTLRYQFRERLRQRNERNFIKCSANFSSYRTDYISPELTNDRQSH
;
A
#
# COMPACT_ATOMS: atom_id res chain seq x y z
N MET A 1 5.92 54.96 -37.30
CA MET A 1 5.83 53.49 -37.26
C MET A 1 5.42 53.10 -35.85
N ALA A 2 4.19 52.60 -35.68
CA ALA A 2 3.67 52.21 -34.37
C ALA A 2 4.14 50.78 -34.03
N SER A 3 4.85 50.64 -32.92
CA SER A 3 5.27 49.34 -32.39
C SER A 3 4.09 48.66 -31.72
N VAL A 4 3.47 47.71 -32.42
CA VAL A 4 2.46 46.81 -31.84
C VAL A 4 3.17 45.93 -30.82
N LYS A 5 2.96 46.19 -29.54
CA LYS A 5 3.34 45.28 -28.46
C LYS A 5 2.30 44.18 -28.41
N THR A 6 2.74 42.97 -28.72
CA THR A 6 1.97 41.74 -28.59
C THR A 6 1.91 41.39 -27.09
N ASP A 7 0.78 41.69 -26.45
CA ASP A 7 0.47 41.28 -25.09
C ASP A 7 -0.07 39.84 -25.09
N GLU A 8 0.76 38.87 -24.67
CA GLU A 8 0.47 37.57 -23.99
C GLU A 8 1.67 36.62 -24.19
N PRO A 9 2.16 35.87 -23.16
CA PRO A 9 1.36 35.24 -22.11
C PRO A 9 1.86 35.61 -20.70
N GLN A 10 1.23 36.58 -20.05
CA GLN A 10 1.41 36.81 -18.60
C GLN A 10 0.42 35.97 -17.78
N LEU A 11 -0.58 35.38 -18.44
CA LEU A 11 -1.65 34.60 -17.81
C LEU A 11 -1.16 33.35 -17.07
N GLN A 12 -0.12 32.66 -17.55
CA GLN A 12 0.38 31.42 -16.91
C GLN A 12 1.11 31.67 -15.59
N GLY A 13 1.95 32.71 -15.49
CA GLY A 13 2.62 33.06 -14.24
C GLY A 13 1.63 33.42 -13.13
N ASN A 14 0.61 34.20 -13.49
CA ASN A 14 -0.44 34.62 -12.56
C ASN A 14 -1.28 33.44 -12.04
N VAL A 15 -1.53 32.42 -12.86
CA VAL A 15 -2.29 31.22 -12.43
C VAL A 15 -1.45 30.36 -11.49
N VAL A 16 -0.16 30.17 -11.76
CA VAL A 16 0.73 29.42 -10.86
C VAL A 16 0.82 30.11 -9.50
N ASP A 17 1.01 31.43 -9.48
CA ASP A 17 1.07 32.20 -8.23
C ASP A 17 -0.27 32.18 -7.48
N ALA A 18 -1.39 32.22 -8.19
CA ALA A 18 -2.72 32.11 -7.57
C ALA A 18 -2.94 30.72 -6.93
N ILE A 19 -2.52 29.65 -7.60
CA ILE A 19 -2.57 28.28 -7.07
C ILE A 19 -1.67 28.17 -5.84
N ASP A 20 -0.46 28.72 -5.91
CA ASP A 20 0.50 28.62 -4.80
C ASP A 20 0.00 29.41 -3.58
N ASN A 21 -0.54 30.60 -3.78
CA ASN A 21 -1.19 31.38 -2.72
C ASN A 21 -2.40 30.64 -2.11
N MET A 22 -3.20 29.96 -2.94
CA MET A 22 -4.32 29.14 -2.46
C MET A 22 -3.83 27.94 -1.63
N ILE A 23 -2.81 27.21 -2.09
CA ILE A 23 -2.22 26.05 -1.39
C ILE A 23 -1.61 26.47 -0.06
N ASN A 24 -0.96 27.63 -0.03
CA ASN A 24 -0.34 28.19 1.17
C ASN A 24 -1.34 28.90 2.10
N GLY A 25 -2.59 29.07 1.67
CA GLY A 25 -3.66 29.61 2.48
C GLY A 25 -3.90 28.78 3.75
N HIS A 26 -4.17 29.46 4.87
CA HIS A 26 -4.32 28.82 6.17
C HIS A 26 -5.38 27.72 6.18
N GLU A 27 -6.52 27.95 5.53
CA GLU A 27 -7.61 26.96 5.43
C GLU A 27 -7.18 25.71 4.66
N MET A 28 -6.53 25.89 3.50
CA MET A 28 -6.03 24.78 2.69
C MET A 28 -4.96 23.98 3.45
N GLN A 29 -4.03 24.66 4.12
CA GLN A 29 -3.03 24.02 4.97
C GLN A 29 -3.66 23.24 6.14
N ALA A 30 -4.72 23.76 6.76
CA ALA A 30 -5.46 23.05 7.80
C ALA A 30 -6.11 21.76 7.26
N LEU A 31 -6.69 21.80 6.06
CA LEU A 31 -7.24 20.64 5.38
C LEU A 31 -6.16 19.60 5.03
N ILE A 32 -5.05 20.03 4.43
CA ILE A 32 -3.91 19.15 4.10
C ILE A 32 -3.39 18.45 5.37
N LYS A 33 -3.19 19.19 6.46
CA LYS A 33 -2.76 18.63 7.75
C LYS A 33 -3.77 17.64 8.32
N ARG A 34 -5.08 17.91 8.17
CA ARG A 34 -6.13 16.98 8.61
C ARG A 34 -6.09 15.68 7.81
N ILE A 35 -5.98 15.76 6.47
CA ILE A 35 -5.89 14.58 5.59
C ILE A 35 -4.63 13.76 5.92
N ALA A 36 -3.49 14.42 6.11
CA ALA A 36 -2.25 13.76 6.47
C ALA A 36 -2.37 12.98 7.79
N ARG A 37 -2.97 13.59 8.83
CA ARG A 37 -3.21 12.93 10.13
C ARG A 37 -4.11 11.71 9.99
N GLU A 38 -5.22 11.83 9.27
CA GLU A 38 -6.13 10.69 9.07
C GLU A 38 -5.46 9.56 8.28
N ARG A 39 -4.60 9.87 7.30
CA ARG A 39 -3.79 8.86 6.60
C ARG A 39 -2.87 8.09 7.54
N VAL A 40 -2.18 8.77 8.46
CA VAL A 40 -1.33 8.12 9.46
C VAL A 40 -2.17 7.22 10.38
N ARG A 41 -3.34 7.67 10.83
CA ARG A 41 -4.24 6.87 11.69
C ARG A 41 -4.73 5.61 10.97
N CYS A 42 -5.11 5.72 9.71
CA CYS A 42 -5.51 4.58 8.89
C CYS A 42 -4.37 3.58 8.71
N ASN A 43 -3.17 4.03 8.35
CA ASN A 43 -2.03 3.15 8.15
C ASN A 43 -1.57 2.50 9.46
N PHE A 44 -1.59 3.23 10.58
CA PHE A 44 -1.34 2.66 11.90
C PHE A 44 -2.31 1.51 12.19
N LEU A 45 -3.61 1.71 11.96
CA LEU A 45 -4.61 0.66 12.15
C LEU A 45 -4.34 -0.55 11.24
N LEU A 46 -4.03 -0.34 9.95
CA LEU A 46 -3.68 -1.44 9.04
C LEU A 46 -2.47 -2.23 9.53
N ALA A 47 -1.43 -1.54 10.00
CA ALA A 47 -0.25 -2.17 10.58
C ALA A 47 -0.59 -3.05 11.79
N THR A 48 -1.51 -2.62 12.68
CA THR A 48 -1.95 -3.46 13.82
C THR A 48 -2.62 -4.78 13.38
N TYR A 49 -3.22 -4.79 12.19
CA TYR A 49 -3.79 -6.00 11.59
C TYR A 49 -2.84 -6.75 10.66
N GLN A 50 -1.57 -6.34 10.56
CA GLN A 50 -0.57 -6.88 9.63
C GLN A 50 -1.00 -6.77 8.16
N LEU A 51 -1.67 -5.66 7.84
CA LEU A 51 -2.08 -5.30 6.49
C LEU A 51 -1.13 -4.25 5.92
N PRO A 52 -0.88 -4.25 4.59
CA PRO A 52 -0.03 -3.24 3.97
C PRO A 52 -0.72 -1.87 3.93
N ASP A 53 0.07 -0.81 3.92
CA ASP A 53 -0.37 0.58 3.91
C ASP A 53 -1.34 0.92 2.75
N MET A 54 -2.16 1.95 2.98
CA MET A 54 -2.98 2.57 1.94
C MET A 54 -2.27 3.77 1.33
N ASN A 55 -1.97 3.65 0.04
CA ASN A 55 -1.54 4.76 -0.80
C ASN A 55 -2.72 5.17 -1.68
N PHE A 56 -3.41 6.24 -1.30
CA PHE A 56 -4.51 6.79 -2.08
C PHE A 56 -4.31 8.29 -2.30
N ALA A 57 -4.68 8.74 -3.50
CA ALA A 57 -4.78 10.15 -3.83
C ALA A 57 -6.14 10.71 -3.35
N LEU A 58 -6.24 12.03 -3.17
CA LEU A 58 -7.43 12.72 -2.66
C LEU A 58 -8.71 12.40 -3.47
N ASN A 59 -8.56 12.17 -4.76
CA ASN A 59 -9.61 11.84 -5.71
C ASN A 59 -9.88 10.33 -5.86
N THR A 60 -9.30 9.49 -5.02
CA THR A 60 -9.54 8.04 -5.07
C THR A 60 -10.99 7.76 -4.66
N HIS A 61 -11.74 7.08 -5.53
CA HIS A 61 -13.14 6.73 -5.24
C HIS A 61 -13.24 5.80 -4.02
N ILE A 62 -14.29 6.00 -3.21
CA ILE A 62 -14.50 5.20 -1.98
C ILE A 62 -14.60 3.70 -2.26
N ASP A 63 -15.18 3.31 -3.39
CA ASP A 63 -15.31 1.90 -3.76
C ASP A 63 -13.97 1.26 -4.12
N THR A 64 -13.04 2.03 -4.67
CA THR A 64 -11.66 1.58 -4.87
C THR A 64 -10.99 1.30 -3.53
N LEU A 65 -11.17 2.18 -2.55
CA LEU A 65 -10.62 1.98 -1.20
C LEU A 65 -11.21 0.72 -0.53
N ARG A 66 -12.53 0.52 -0.64
CA ARG A 66 -13.22 -0.67 -0.13
C ARG A 66 -12.71 -1.95 -0.79
N TYR A 67 -12.59 -1.95 -2.11
CA TYR A 67 -12.07 -3.09 -2.86
C TYR A 67 -10.65 -3.46 -2.41
N GLN A 68 -9.74 -2.46 -2.37
CA GLN A 68 -8.38 -2.73 -1.96
C GLN A 68 -8.28 -3.20 -0.50
N PHE A 69 -9.15 -2.71 0.40
CA PHE A 69 -9.22 -3.21 1.78
C PHE A 69 -9.60 -4.70 1.83
N ARG A 70 -10.62 -5.11 1.06
CA ARG A 70 -11.03 -6.52 0.95
C ARG A 70 -9.91 -7.41 0.41
N GLU A 71 -9.20 -6.95 -0.61
CA GLU A 71 -8.05 -7.70 -1.16
C GLU A 71 -6.92 -7.85 -0.13
N ARG A 72 -6.64 -6.81 0.66
CA ARG A 72 -5.64 -6.90 1.74
C ARG A 72 -6.03 -7.93 2.80
N LEU A 73 -7.30 -8.00 3.18
CA LEU A 73 -7.80 -9.04 4.09
C LEU A 73 -7.64 -10.44 3.50
N ARG A 74 -7.96 -10.61 2.21
CA ARG A 74 -7.78 -11.88 1.49
C ARG A 74 -6.31 -12.32 1.50
N GLN A 75 -5.39 -11.43 1.13
CA GLN A 75 -3.95 -11.69 1.14
C GLN A 75 -3.43 -12.03 2.54
N ARG A 76 -3.97 -11.41 3.60
CA ARG A 76 -3.61 -11.78 4.98
C ARG A 76 -4.00 -13.22 5.29
N ASN A 77 -5.20 -13.61 4.93
CA ASN A 77 -5.67 -14.97 5.15
C ASN A 77 -4.82 -15.97 4.37
N GLU A 78 -4.50 -15.68 3.10
CA GLU A 78 -3.61 -16.51 2.28
C GLU A 78 -2.22 -16.66 2.90
N ARG A 79 -1.61 -15.57 3.40
CA ARG A 79 -0.33 -15.64 4.14
C ARG A 79 -0.42 -16.54 5.36
N ASN A 80 -1.53 -16.48 6.10
CA ASN A 80 -1.74 -17.34 7.27
C ASN A 80 -1.92 -18.80 6.88
N PHE A 81 -2.64 -19.10 5.80
CA PHE A 81 -2.77 -20.47 5.27
C PHE A 81 -1.41 -21.04 4.85
N ILE A 82 -0.61 -20.29 4.09
CA ILE A 82 0.73 -20.72 3.66
C ILE A 82 1.63 -20.97 4.87
N LYS A 83 1.61 -20.09 5.89
CA LYS A 83 2.34 -20.31 7.15
C LYS A 83 1.95 -21.62 7.82
N CYS A 84 0.66 -21.94 7.88
CA CYS A 84 0.19 -23.21 8.45
C CYS A 84 0.61 -24.43 7.62
N SER A 85 0.55 -24.35 6.29
CA SER A 85 0.95 -25.43 5.38
C SER A 85 2.47 -25.70 5.41
N ALA A 86 3.28 -24.65 5.50
CA ALA A 86 4.74 -24.77 5.63
C ALA A 86 5.12 -25.45 6.96
N ASN A 87 4.44 -25.10 8.05
CA ASN A 87 4.64 -25.78 9.33
C ASN A 87 4.26 -27.27 9.24
N PHE A 88 3.18 -27.62 8.53
CA PHE A 88 2.77 -29.02 8.36
C PHE A 88 3.76 -29.88 7.55
N SER A 89 4.45 -29.29 6.56
CA SER A 89 5.49 -29.98 5.79
C SER A 89 6.79 -30.20 6.59
N SER A 90 7.08 -29.33 7.56
CA SER A 90 8.28 -29.45 8.40
C SER A 90 8.25 -30.67 9.34
N TYR A 91 7.08 -31.23 9.63
CA TYR A 91 6.94 -32.42 10.48
C TYR A 91 6.91 -33.75 9.69
N ARG A 92 7.03 -33.71 8.35
CA ARG A 92 6.85 -34.90 7.49
C ARG A 92 8.16 -35.52 6.97
N THR A 93 9.33 -34.94 7.21
CA THR A 93 10.61 -35.46 6.68
C THR A 93 11.48 -36.26 7.65
N ASP A 94 11.11 -36.38 8.92
CA ASP A 94 12.02 -36.95 9.93
C ASP A 94 11.67 -38.39 10.37
N TYR A 95 10.77 -39.08 9.66
CA TYR A 95 10.46 -40.50 9.91
C TYR A 95 10.52 -41.32 8.61
N ILE A 96 11.73 -41.50 8.08
CA ILE A 96 12.05 -42.71 7.30
C ILE A 96 13.06 -43.50 8.13
N SER A 97 12.57 -44.49 8.87
CA SER A 97 13.38 -45.43 9.65
C SER A 97 14.40 -46.14 8.74
N PRO A 98 15.70 -46.18 9.07
CA PRO A 98 16.72 -46.87 8.28
C PRO A 98 16.70 -48.41 8.40
N GLU A 99 15.84 -49.00 9.23
CA GLU A 99 15.86 -50.44 9.45
C GLU A 99 14.87 -51.15 8.54
N LEU A 100 15.38 -51.67 7.41
CA LEU A 100 14.97 -52.91 6.74
C LEU A 100 15.76 -53.05 5.42
N THR A 101 17.07 -53.26 5.52
CA THR A 101 17.87 -53.73 4.37
C THR A 101 19.05 -54.57 4.84
N ASN A 102 18.79 -55.57 5.67
CA ASN A 102 19.79 -56.58 6.04
C ASN A 102 19.13 -57.96 6.12
N ASP A 103 18.75 -58.53 4.97
CA ASP A 103 18.44 -59.97 4.84
C ASP A 103 18.97 -60.54 3.50
N ARG A 104 20.15 -60.07 3.06
CA ARG A 104 20.89 -60.71 1.96
C ARG A 104 22.35 -60.84 2.33
N GLN A 105 22.65 -61.73 3.27
CA GLN A 105 23.86 -62.57 3.27
C GLN A 105 23.88 -63.45 4.53
N SER A 106 23.44 -64.70 4.40
CA SER A 106 24.08 -65.81 5.11
C SER A 106 23.72 -67.13 4.44
N HIS A 107 24.77 -67.75 3.88
CA HIS A 107 24.96 -69.16 3.50
C HIS A 107 24.04 -69.83 2.48
#